data_AF-A0A661XD24-F1
#
_entry.id   AF-A0A661XD24-F1
#
_cell.length_a   1.000
_cell.length_b   1.000
_cell.length_c   1.000
_cell.angle_alpha   90.00
_cell.angle_beta   90.00
_cell.angle_gamma   90.00
#
_symmetry.space_group_name_H-M   'P 1'
#
loop_
_entity.id
_entity.type
_entity.pdbx_description
1 polymer ?
#
loop_
_entity_poly.entity_id
_entity_poly.type
_entity_poly.pdbx_seq_one_letter_code
_entity_poly.pdbx_strand_id
1 'polypeptide(L)'
;MKHVLLRTSWQAIIGIFLCLPIFYSATSISTFNKDVEKDLWHVKAITPDGRFLDVKAIDQNGKIFSVKALEIDGNTHLMDIKALVGDHDDEMLPVKMLASGDAFFPIKAIGKNGEIYDIKAITHDNVKLDVKGVGRTGSVIQIKAISQYGMLFGIKAISPSGITHDVKGIKMTNLDVEAEINGVPIFAHIKAFPPPVNLGSDYILNVRMIHTDGVSFPVRAIDAAGVQHKVKAFYRHGNAYLLDVRAMIDGKNLPLAVMVSDDALSPVKAIGTDGQIYDIKAIGENGEIIDIKGTESLGNIIHIKAVQSDGSIHGVKAVSPTGVFYDVKGIKMNPALVEGRISGVEIRANIRALPQVR
;
A
#
# COMPACT_ATOMS: atom_id res chain seq x y z
N MET A 1 32.19 65.12 98.34
CA MET A 1 31.87 66.35 97.57
C MET A 1 32.31 66.15 96.12
N LYS A 2 31.64 66.83 95.18
CA LYS A 2 31.78 66.73 93.70
C LYS A 2 31.38 65.36 93.10
N HIS A 3 30.68 65.42 91.97
CA HIS A 3 30.07 64.30 91.23
C HIS A 3 30.84 63.97 89.94
N VAL A 4 30.55 62.81 89.34
CA VAL A 4 31.27 62.22 88.22
C VAL A 4 30.30 61.59 87.19
N LEU A 5 30.47 61.98 85.93
CA LEU A 5 30.14 61.32 84.63
C LEU A 5 28.73 60.79 84.26
N LEU A 6 28.31 61.22 83.06
CA LEU A 6 27.72 60.46 81.92
C LEU A 6 26.47 59.58 82.07
N ARG A 7 25.50 59.79 81.15
CA ARG A 7 25.02 58.77 80.18
C ARG A 7 24.10 59.33 79.06
N THR A 8 24.13 58.69 77.88
CA THR A 8 23.05 58.43 76.86
C THR A 8 21.84 59.37 76.75
N SER A 9 21.26 59.72 75.58
CA SER A 9 21.31 59.22 74.18
C SER A 9 20.65 60.30 73.26
N TRP A 10 20.09 60.15 72.04
CA TRP A 10 19.70 59.03 71.15
C TRP A 10 19.38 59.55 69.72
N GLN A 11 19.50 58.74 68.65
CA GLN A 11 18.61 58.73 67.46
C GLN A 11 18.98 57.62 66.44
N ALA A 12 18.10 57.36 65.47
CA ALA A 12 18.20 56.25 64.50
C ALA A 12 17.82 56.68 63.07
N ILE A 13 18.31 55.95 62.05
CA ILE A 13 17.86 55.99 60.65
C ILE A 13 17.68 54.55 60.14
N ILE A 14 16.70 54.35 59.26
CA ILE A 14 16.26 53.06 58.73
C ILE A 14 17.05 52.68 57.47
N GLY A 15 17.51 51.44 57.38
CA GLY A 15 18.12 50.86 56.16
C GLY A 15 17.28 49.72 55.61
N ILE A 16 16.85 49.82 54.35
CA ILE A 16 16.05 48.79 53.67
C ILE A 16 16.99 47.74 53.06
N PHE A 17 16.80 46.47 53.40
CA PHE A 17 17.51 45.34 52.79
C PHE A 17 16.63 44.67 51.74
N LEU A 18 17.09 44.66 50.48
CA LEU A 18 16.43 43.93 49.39
C LEU A 18 16.70 42.43 49.51
N CYS A 19 15.64 41.64 49.76
CA CYS A 19 15.70 40.19 49.72
C CYS A 19 15.10 39.67 48.41
N LEU A 20 15.94 39.14 47.52
CA LEU A 20 15.51 38.55 46.25
C LEU A 20 15.08 37.09 46.45
N PRO A 21 13.82 36.71 46.14
CA PRO A 21 13.43 35.31 46.15
C PRO A 21 14.06 34.57 44.96
N ILE A 22 14.91 33.59 45.24
CA ILE A 22 15.46 32.69 44.22
C ILE A 22 14.36 31.71 43.79
N PHE A 23 13.72 32.00 42.66
CA PHE A 23 12.80 31.07 42.01
C PHE A 23 13.56 29.86 41.46
N TYR A 24 13.62 28.78 42.25
CA TYR A 24 13.89 27.45 41.72
C TYR A 24 12.72 27.00 40.85
N SER A 25 12.78 27.30 39.55
CA SER A 25 11.92 26.67 38.56
C SER A 25 12.30 25.19 38.47
N ALA A 26 11.53 24.32 39.12
CA ALA A 26 11.66 22.88 38.93
C ALA A 26 11.22 22.54 37.50
N THR A 27 12.17 22.48 36.57
CA THR A 27 11.93 22.00 35.20
C THR A 27 11.61 20.51 35.26
N SER A 28 10.33 20.18 35.32
CA SER A 28 9.85 18.83 35.07
C SER A 28 10.27 18.42 33.66
N ILE A 29 11.25 17.53 33.58
CA ILE A 29 11.63 16.89 32.31
C ILE A 29 10.44 16.03 31.91
N SER A 30 9.58 16.57 31.05
CA SER A 30 8.57 15.78 30.36
C SER A 30 9.32 14.83 29.44
N THR A 31 9.42 13.57 29.84
CA THR A 31 9.79 12.48 28.94
C THR A 31 8.77 12.46 27.81
N PHE A 32 9.15 13.02 26.67
CA PHE A 32 8.44 12.88 25.41
C PHE A 32 8.49 11.41 25.01
N ASN A 33 7.53 10.63 25.51
CA ASN A 33 7.07 9.45 24.79
C ASN A 33 6.48 9.98 23.49
N LYS A 34 7.29 10.04 22.42
CA LYS A 34 6.75 10.13 21.07
C LYS A 34 6.04 8.80 20.85
N ASP A 35 4.71 8.83 20.69
CA ASP A 35 3.97 7.63 20.30
C ASP A 35 4.55 7.10 18.99
N VAL A 36 4.81 5.80 18.98
CA VAL A 36 5.44 5.09 17.86
C VAL A 36 4.51 5.12 16.66
N GLU A 37 5.00 5.64 15.54
CA GLU A 37 4.16 5.92 14.37
C GLU A 37 3.89 4.61 13.62
N LYS A 38 2.60 4.23 13.52
CA LYS A 38 2.17 2.85 13.24
C LYS A 38 1.14 2.84 12.11
N ASP A 39 1.54 2.39 10.93
CA ASP A 39 0.69 2.40 9.72
C ASP A 39 0.21 0.99 9.34
N LEU A 40 -1.05 0.87 8.94
CA LEU A 40 -1.75 -0.43 8.81
C LEU A 40 -2.04 -0.80 7.36
N TRP A 41 -1.09 -1.46 6.71
CA TRP A 41 -1.19 -1.88 5.31
C TRP A 41 -2.15 -3.07 5.15
N HIS A 42 -3.05 -3.03 4.17
CA HIS A 42 -4.01 -4.09 3.87
C HIS A 42 -3.31 -5.34 3.30
N VAL A 43 -3.54 -6.52 3.89
CA VAL A 43 -3.06 -7.79 3.31
C VAL A 43 -4.13 -8.39 2.41
N LYS A 44 -3.80 -8.62 1.14
CA LYS A 44 -4.74 -9.11 0.11
C LYS A 44 -4.10 -10.15 -0.81
N ALA A 45 -4.91 -11.06 -1.34
CA ALA A 45 -4.51 -12.00 -2.39
C ALA A 45 -4.81 -11.40 -3.77
N ILE A 46 -3.89 -11.55 -4.71
CA ILE A 46 -3.99 -10.97 -6.06
C ILE A 46 -4.17 -12.10 -7.07
N THR A 47 -5.31 -12.02 -7.77
CA THR A 47 -5.74 -12.94 -8.83
C THR A 47 -5.09 -12.60 -10.19
N PRO A 48 -5.11 -13.49 -11.20
CA PRO A 48 -4.47 -13.25 -12.49
C PRO A 48 -5.08 -12.09 -13.32
N ASP A 49 -6.36 -11.74 -13.14
CA ASP A 49 -6.97 -10.53 -13.73
C ASP A 49 -6.75 -9.27 -12.86
N GLY A 50 -6.03 -9.42 -11.75
CA GLY A 50 -5.63 -8.34 -10.85
C GLY A 50 -6.70 -7.91 -9.85
N ARG A 51 -7.82 -8.64 -9.69
CA ARG A 51 -8.71 -8.40 -8.54
C ARG A 51 -7.99 -8.74 -7.24
N PHE A 52 -8.28 -7.98 -6.20
CA PHE A 52 -7.79 -8.27 -4.86
C PHE A 52 -8.89 -9.00 -4.08
N LEU A 53 -8.47 -10.00 -3.30
CA LEU A 53 -9.32 -10.75 -2.38
C LEU A 53 -8.84 -10.43 -0.96
N ASP A 54 -9.75 -10.11 -0.06
CA ASP A 54 -9.40 -9.74 1.31
C ASP A 54 -8.81 -10.93 2.06
N VAL A 55 -7.61 -10.78 2.65
CA VAL A 55 -7.08 -11.79 3.57
C VAL A 55 -7.55 -11.46 4.98
N LYS A 56 -8.18 -12.43 5.62
CA LYS A 56 -8.76 -12.31 6.96
C LYS A 56 -8.30 -13.47 7.84
N ALA A 57 -8.29 -13.24 9.14
CA ALA A 57 -8.24 -14.30 10.15
C ALA A 57 -9.67 -14.66 10.57
N ILE A 58 -9.92 -15.92 10.89
CA ILE A 58 -11.24 -16.43 11.25
C ILE A 58 -11.11 -17.31 12.49
N ASP A 59 -11.89 -17.06 13.54
CA ASP A 59 -11.90 -17.90 14.75
C ASP A 59 -12.72 -19.20 14.57
N GLN A 60 -12.79 -20.02 15.62
CA GLN A 60 -13.56 -21.26 15.63
C GLN A 60 -15.09 -21.04 15.53
N ASN A 61 -15.58 -19.85 15.89
CA ASN A 61 -16.98 -19.44 15.79
C ASN A 61 -17.34 -18.87 14.41
N GLY A 62 -16.35 -18.64 13.54
CA GLY A 62 -16.51 -18.02 12.23
C GLY A 62 -16.45 -16.48 12.23
N LYS A 63 -16.15 -15.83 13.36
CA LYS A 63 -15.93 -14.38 13.46
C LYS A 63 -14.70 -14.00 12.63
N ILE A 64 -14.85 -12.94 11.83
CA ILE A 64 -13.87 -12.53 10.81
C ILE A 64 -13.11 -11.29 11.29
N PHE A 65 -11.78 -11.34 11.17
CA PHE A 65 -10.85 -10.34 11.68
C PHE A 65 -9.91 -9.84 10.58
N SER A 66 -9.53 -8.56 10.62
CA SER A 66 -8.63 -7.97 9.63
C SER A 66 -7.20 -8.46 9.79
N VAL A 67 -6.54 -8.77 8.67
CA VAL A 67 -5.09 -9.04 8.62
C VAL A 67 -4.39 -7.83 7.99
N LYS A 68 -3.38 -7.31 8.69
CA LYS A 68 -2.60 -6.13 8.30
C LYS A 68 -1.10 -6.45 8.34
N ALA A 69 -0.31 -5.71 7.56
CA ALA A 69 1.13 -5.59 7.80
C ALA A 69 1.39 -4.29 8.57
N LEU A 70 2.29 -4.34 9.55
CA LEU A 70 2.66 -3.20 10.38
C LEU A 70 3.88 -2.47 9.80
N GLU A 71 3.68 -1.23 9.40
CA GLU A 71 4.75 -0.23 9.32
C GLU A 71 4.93 0.39 10.71
N ILE A 72 6.18 0.59 11.12
CA ILE A 72 6.55 1.10 12.46
C ILE A 72 7.71 2.09 12.27
N ASP A 73 7.53 3.34 12.70
CA ASP A 73 8.48 4.45 12.53
C ASP A 73 9.01 4.59 11.09
N GLY A 74 8.13 4.43 10.09
CA GLY A 74 8.48 4.48 8.66
C GLY A 74 9.26 3.25 8.13
N ASN A 75 9.48 2.22 8.95
CA ASN A 75 10.25 1.04 8.56
C ASN A 75 9.41 0.05 7.74
N THR A 76 9.45 0.22 6.42
CA THR A 76 8.79 -0.68 5.46
C THR A 76 9.65 -1.90 5.06
N HIS A 77 10.91 -1.99 5.50
CA HIS A 77 11.87 -2.99 5.00
C HIS A 77 11.52 -4.43 5.39
N LEU A 78 10.98 -4.68 6.59
CA LEU A 78 10.63 -6.04 7.07
C LEU A 78 9.47 -6.04 8.09
N MET A 79 8.29 -5.69 7.60
CA MET A 79 7.04 -5.50 8.35
C MET A 79 6.47 -6.84 8.87
N ASP A 80 5.97 -6.87 10.11
CA ASP A 80 5.24 -8.04 10.65
C ASP A 80 3.80 -8.12 10.14
N ILE A 81 3.30 -9.35 9.94
CA ILE A 81 1.89 -9.61 9.65
C ILE A 81 1.15 -9.95 10.95
N LYS A 82 0.02 -9.26 11.17
CA LYS A 82 -0.83 -9.39 12.36
C LYS A 82 -2.29 -9.59 11.97
N ALA A 83 -3.02 -10.32 12.81
CA ALA A 83 -4.48 -10.28 12.84
C ALA A 83 -4.92 -9.38 14.00
N LEU A 84 -5.87 -8.48 13.75
CA LEU A 84 -6.43 -7.58 14.76
C LEU A 84 -7.66 -8.25 15.38
N VAL A 85 -7.56 -8.70 16.63
CA VAL A 85 -8.56 -9.53 17.30
C VAL A 85 -9.09 -8.82 18.55
N GLY A 86 -9.86 -7.76 18.32
CA GLY A 86 -10.45 -6.94 19.36
C GLY A 86 -10.99 -5.64 18.79
N ASP A 87 -11.56 -4.79 19.65
CA ASP A 87 -12.12 -3.49 19.26
C ASP A 87 -11.07 -2.35 19.34
N HIS A 88 -9.81 -2.69 19.64
CA HIS A 88 -8.67 -1.77 19.80
C HIS A 88 -7.40 -2.33 19.12
N ASP A 89 -6.54 -1.46 18.60
CA ASP A 89 -5.35 -1.78 17.79
C ASP A 89 -4.19 -2.47 18.54
N ASP A 90 -4.37 -2.82 19.82
CA ASP A 90 -3.33 -3.45 20.66
C ASP A 90 -3.43 -4.98 20.70
N GLU A 91 -4.61 -5.56 20.44
CA GLU A 91 -4.79 -7.02 20.44
C GLU A 91 -4.40 -7.64 19.08
N MET A 92 -3.11 -7.53 18.77
CA MET A 92 -2.52 -7.92 17.49
C MET A 92 -1.82 -9.29 17.54
N LEU A 93 -2.58 -10.34 17.19
CA LEU A 93 -2.09 -11.72 17.14
C LEU A 93 -1.04 -11.91 16.04
N PRO A 94 0.11 -12.57 16.33
CA PRO A 94 1.11 -12.89 15.31
C PRO A 94 0.56 -13.87 14.27
N VAL A 95 0.70 -13.53 12.98
CA VAL A 95 0.44 -14.48 11.88
C VAL A 95 1.72 -15.22 11.54
N LYS A 96 1.66 -16.56 11.56
CA LYS A 96 2.81 -17.46 11.40
C LYS A 96 2.47 -18.64 10.48
N MET A 97 3.50 -19.23 9.91
CA MET A 97 3.43 -20.52 9.24
C MET A 97 3.68 -21.60 10.29
N LEU A 98 2.76 -22.54 10.48
CA LEU A 98 2.93 -23.57 11.52
C LEU A 98 3.78 -24.74 11.00
N ALA A 99 4.42 -25.47 11.92
CA ALA A 99 5.04 -26.75 11.59
C ALA A 99 3.95 -27.75 11.18
N SER A 100 4.16 -28.47 10.07
CA SER A 100 3.29 -29.55 9.61
C SER A 100 4.08 -30.51 8.71
N GLY A 101 3.62 -31.76 8.62
CA GLY A 101 4.03 -32.73 7.60
C GLY A 101 3.26 -32.63 6.28
N ASP A 102 2.29 -31.70 6.17
CA ASP A 102 1.52 -31.46 4.95
C ASP A 102 2.41 -30.98 3.77
N ALA A 103 1.99 -31.32 2.55
CA ALA A 103 2.63 -30.82 1.33
C ALA A 103 2.60 -29.28 1.19
N PHE A 104 1.69 -28.59 1.89
CA PHE A 104 1.59 -27.13 1.95
C PHE A 104 1.41 -26.66 3.40
N PHE A 105 2.35 -25.85 3.90
CA PHE A 105 2.35 -25.41 5.29
C PHE A 105 1.17 -24.48 5.61
N PRO A 106 0.39 -24.76 6.67
CA PRO A 106 -0.74 -23.92 7.06
C PRO A 106 -0.26 -22.58 7.64
N ILE A 107 -0.99 -21.50 7.33
CA ILE A 107 -0.73 -20.17 7.87
C ILE A 107 -1.92 -19.77 8.75
N LYS A 108 -1.63 -19.37 9.99
CA LYS A 108 -2.61 -19.13 11.05
C LYS A 108 -2.23 -17.88 11.85
N ALA A 109 -3.19 -17.23 12.51
CA ALA A 109 -2.86 -16.36 13.64
C ALA A 109 -2.90 -17.17 14.93
N ILE A 110 -2.03 -16.82 15.90
CA ILE A 110 -1.87 -17.55 17.16
C ILE A 110 -2.34 -16.65 18.32
N GLY A 111 -3.39 -17.08 19.02
CA GLY A 111 -3.94 -16.44 20.20
C GLY A 111 -3.02 -16.52 21.42
N LYS A 112 -3.28 -15.69 22.44
CA LYS A 112 -2.51 -15.64 23.70
C LYS A 112 -2.41 -17.01 24.40
N ASN A 113 -3.43 -17.86 24.23
CA ASN A 113 -3.52 -19.19 24.83
C ASN A 113 -3.25 -20.34 23.83
N GLY A 114 -2.57 -20.07 22.71
CA GLY A 114 -2.31 -21.05 21.65
C GLY A 114 -3.49 -21.31 20.70
N GLU A 115 -4.60 -20.58 20.87
CA GLU A 115 -5.77 -20.65 19.99
C GLU A 115 -5.38 -20.36 18.51
N ILE A 116 -5.94 -21.15 17.59
CA ILE A 116 -5.60 -21.09 16.16
C ILE A 116 -6.70 -20.41 15.36
N TYR A 117 -6.34 -19.32 14.68
CA TYR A 117 -7.22 -18.57 13.78
C TYR A 117 -6.85 -18.87 12.33
N ASP A 118 -7.84 -19.20 11.50
CA ASP A 118 -7.65 -19.57 10.10
C ASP A 118 -7.40 -18.35 9.21
N ILE A 119 -6.23 -18.28 8.55
CA ILE A 119 -6.00 -17.27 7.53
C ILE A 119 -6.59 -17.75 6.20
N LYS A 120 -7.62 -17.04 5.73
CA LYS A 120 -8.30 -17.27 4.45
C LYS A 120 -8.23 -16.02 3.58
N ALA A 121 -8.24 -16.20 2.26
CA ALA A 121 -8.58 -15.14 1.32
C ALA A 121 -10.06 -15.29 0.92
N ILE A 122 -10.84 -14.22 0.97
CA ILE A 122 -12.30 -14.28 0.78
C ILE A 122 -12.67 -13.69 -0.58
N THR A 123 -13.44 -14.42 -1.40
CA THR A 123 -13.98 -13.88 -2.67
C THR A 123 -15.18 -12.96 -2.43
N HIS A 124 -15.54 -12.18 -3.47
CA HIS A 124 -16.74 -11.33 -3.46
C HIS A 124 -18.02 -12.17 -3.20
N ASP A 125 -18.04 -13.42 -3.66
CA ASP A 125 -19.08 -14.43 -3.41
C ASP A 125 -18.94 -15.13 -2.03
N ASN A 126 -18.13 -14.58 -1.12
CA ASN A 126 -17.81 -15.10 0.22
C ASN A 126 -17.14 -16.49 0.27
N VAL A 127 -16.60 -17.00 -0.84
CA VAL A 127 -15.86 -18.27 -0.85
C VAL A 127 -14.51 -18.09 -0.13
N LYS A 128 -14.28 -18.92 0.89
CA LYS A 128 -13.07 -18.87 1.75
C LYS A 128 -11.97 -19.76 1.17
N LEU A 129 -10.95 -19.15 0.58
CA LEU A 129 -9.78 -19.82 -0.01
C LEU A 129 -8.67 -20.01 1.03
N ASP A 130 -8.04 -21.18 1.02
CA ASP A 130 -6.90 -21.51 1.89
C ASP A 130 -5.67 -20.64 1.57
N VAL A 131 -5.01 -20.08 2.60
CA VAL A 131 -3.72 -19.40 2.48
C VAL A 131 -2.62 -20.27 3.06
N LYS A 132 -1.63 -20.66 2.25
CA LYS A 132 -0.58 -21.62 2.64
C LYS A 132 0.81 -21.24 2.11
N GLY A 133 1.84 -21.79 2.74
CA GLY A 133 3.20 -21.83 2.20
C GLY A 133 3.33 -22.97 1.19
N VAL A 134 3.67 -22.65 -0.07
CA VAL A 134 3.58 -23.60 -1.20
C VAL A 134 4.91 -23.94 -1.89
N GLY A 135 6.03 -23.39 -1.42
CA GLY A 135 7.36 -23.68 -1.96
C GLY A 135 8.45 -22.79 -1.37
N ARG A 136 9.67 -23.31 -1.24
CA ARG A 136 10.81 -22.65 -0.57
C ARG A 136 11.96 -22.37 -1.55
N THR A 137 12.63 -21.24 -1.38
CA THR A 137 13.83 -20.84 -2.11
C THR A 137 14.80 -20.19 -1.12
N GLY A 138 15.83 -20.95 -0.70
CA GLY A 138 16.70 -20.53 0.41
C GLY A 138 15.90 -20.33 1.70
N SER A 139 16.02 -19.15 2.30
CA SER A 139 15.25 -18.74 3.50
C SER A 139 13.84 -18.22 3.21
N VAL A 140 13.45 -18.03 1.95
CA VAL A 140 12.15 -17.42 1.58
C VAL A 140 11.15 -18.49 1.15
N ILE A 141 9.93 -18.40 1.67
CA ILE A 141 8.83 -19.34 1.38
C ILE A 141 7.70 -18.57 0.68
N GLN A 142 7.29 -19.04 -0.49
CA GLN A 142 6.20 -18.47 -1.27
C GLN A 142 4.86 -18.73 -0.58
N ILE A 143 4.12 -17.67 -0.29
CA ILE A 143 2.76 -17.73 0.23
C ILE A 143 1.77 -17.50 -0.90
N LYS A 144 0.72 -18.30 -0.95
CA LYS A 144 -0.37 -18.19 -1.92
C LYS A 144 -1.73 -18.41 -1.25
N ALA A 145 -2.76 -17.74 -1.76
CA ALA A 145 -4.12 -18.26 -1.63
C ALA A 145 -4.36 -19.30 -2.74
N ILE A 146 -5.08 -20.37 -2.42
CA ILE A 146 -5.30 -21.52 -3.31
C ILE A 146 -6.79 -21.61 -3.65
N SER A 147 -7.14 -21.56 -4.94
CA SER A 147 -8.53 -21.75 -5.38
C SER A 147 -8.95 -23.23 -5.30
N GLN A 148 -10.26 -23.50 -5.32
CA GLN A 148 -10.79 -24.88 -5.42
C GLN A 148 -10.34 -25.65 -6.68
N TYR A 149 -9.79 -24.94 -7.68
CA TYR A 149 -9.21 -25.50 -8.90
C TYR A 149 -7.67 -25.50 -8.89
N GLY A 150 -7.05 -25.34 -7.71
CA GLY A 150 -5.59 -25.34 -7.54
C GLY A 150 -4.86 -24.08 -8.03
N MET A 151 -5.57 -23.02 -8.43
CA MET A 151 -4.93 -21.78 -8.90
C MET A 151 -4.28 -21.03 -7.74
N LEU A 152 -3.06 -20.54 -7.94
CA LEU A 152 -2.23 -19.93 -6.90
C LEU A 152 -2.17 -18.40 -7.03
N PHE A 153 -2.80 -17.69 -6.08
CA PHE A 153 -2.88 -16.22 -6.05
C PHE A 153 -1.83 -15.63 -5.11
N GLY A 154 -1.13 -14.56 -5.51
CA GLY A 154 -0.04 -13.98 -4.72
C GLY A 154 -0.53 -13.11 -3.56
N ILE A 155 -0.02 -13.30 -2.34
CA ILE A 155 -0.36 -12.46 -1.19
C ILE A 155 0.57 -11.25 -1.10
N LYS A 156 0.00 -10.05 -0.90
CA LYS A 156 0.72 -8.78 -0.75
C LYS A 156 0.15 -7.90 0.35
N ALA A 157 1.01 -7.04 0.91
CA ALA A 157 0.62 -5.92 1.74
C ALA A 157 0.52 -4.66 0.85
N ILE A 158 -0.49 -3.82 1.09
CA ILE A 158 -0.79 -2.62 0.30
C ILE A 158 -0.96 -1.44 1.28
N SER A 159 -0.12 -0.41 1.14
CA SER A 159 -0.21 0.81 1.97
C SER A 159 -1.46 1.64 1.63
N PRO A 160 -1.88 2.59 2.50
CA PRO A 160 -2.92 3.56 2.15
C PRO A 160 -2.60 4.37 0.88
N SER A 161 -1.31 4.61 0.60
CA SER A 161 -0.80 5.26 -0.64
C SER A 161 -0.65 4.30 -1.84
N GLY A 162 -0.93 3.01 -1.67
CA GLY A 162 -0.83 1.98 -2.70
C GLY A 162 0.62 1.60 -3.07
N ILE A 163 1.57 1.73 -2.15
CA ILE A 163 2.87 1.04 -2.20
C ILE A 163 2.62 -0.44 -1.85
N THR A 164 3.33 -1.37 -2.51
CA THR A 164 2.97 -2.81 -2.44
C THR A 164 4.15 -3.72 -2.15
N HIS A 165 4.04 -4.47 -1.06
CA HIS A 165 5.08 -5.35 -0.52
C HIS A 165 4.69 -6.83 -0.63
N ASP A 166 5.69 -7.67 -0.91
CA ASP A 166 5.51 -9.12 -1.09
C ASP A 166 5.41 -9.81 0.28
N VAL A 167 4.34 -10.56 0.52
CA VAL A 167 4.14 -11.32 1.78
C VAL A 167 4.71 -12.73 1.62
N LYS A 168 5.69 -13.08 2.43
CA LYS A 168 6.40 -14.38 2.40
C LYS A 168 6.59 -14.97 3.79
N GLY A 169 6.86 -16.28 3.83
CA GLY A 169 7.48 -16.90 4.99
C GLY A 169 8.99 -16.64 4.97
N ILE A 170 9.57 -16.33 6.12
CA ILE A 170 11.01 -16.20 6.34
C ILE A 170 11.44 -17.27 7.34
N LYS A 171 12.45 -18.06 6.92
CA LYS A 171 13.03 -19.18 7.65
C LYS A 171 14.52 -18.90 7.90
N MET A 172 14.88 -18.62 9.15
CA MET A 172 16.21 -18.23 9.60
C MET A 172 17.05 -19.45 9.99
N THR A 173 16.44 -20.51 10.53
CA THR A 173 17.13 -21.76 10.90
C THR A 173 16.83 -22.91 9.92
N ASN A 174 17.65 -23.97 9.93
CA ASN A 174 17.38 -25.20 9.18
C ASN A 174 16.62 -26.28 9.99
N LEU A 175 16.10 -25.94 11.17
CA LEU A 175 15.27 -26.83 11.99
C LEU A 175 13.82 -26.85 11.45
N ASP A 176 13.08 -27.95 11.67
CA ASP A 176 11.66 -28.03 11.27
C ASP A 176 10.75 -27.14 12.13
N VAL A 177 11.12 -26.91 13.39
CA VAL A 177 10.52 -25.89 14.26
C VAL A 177 11.49 -24.72 14.36
N GLU A 178 11.06 -23.54 13.93
CA GLU A 178 11.82 -22.28 14.00
C GLU A 178 11.74 -21.67 15.41
N ALA A 179 10.55 -21.71 16.01
CA ALA A 179 10.26 -21.27 17.36
C ALA A 179 8.93 -21.89 17.83
N GLU A 180 8.60 -21.73 19.10
CA GLU A 180 7.26 -21.98 19.63
C GLU A 180 6.64 -20.65 20.09
N ILE A 181 5.34 -20.48 19.85
CA ILE A 181 4.58 -19.31 20.32
C ILE A 181 3.32 -19.83 21.01
N ASN A 182 3.21 -19.59 22.32
CA ASN A 182 2.05 -19.95 23.15
C ASN A 182 1.65 -21.43 23.02
N GLY A 183 2.62 -22.35 23.04
CA GLY A 183 2.39 -23.79 22.85
C GLY A 183 2.31 -24.26 21.39
N VAL A 184 2.39 -23.35 20.40
CA VAL A 184 2.24 -23.66 18.98
C VAL A 184 3.60 -23.65 18.27
N PRO A 185 4.08 -24.78 17.72
CA PRO A 185 5.33 -24.84 16.97
C PRO A 185 5.17 -24.18 15.59
N ILE A 186 6.03 -23.19 15.29
CA ILE A 186 6.01 -22.48 14.01
C ILE A 186 7.14 -22.95 13.09
N PHE A 187 6.80 -23.13 11.81
CA PHE A 187 7.78 -23.38 10.75
C PHE A 187 8.47 -22.08 10.34
N ALA A 188 7.75 -20.96 10.21
CA ALA A 188 8.34 -19.72 9.70
C ALA A 188 7.61 -18.44 10.15
N HIS A 189 8.34 -17.33 10.17
CA HIS A 189 7.79 -15.99 10.41
C HIS A 189 7.12 -15.49 9.12
N ILE A 190 5.90 -14.93 9.19
CA ILE A 190 5.35 -14.21 8.03
C ILE A 190 5.76 -12.74 8.11
N LYS A 191 6.30 -12.21 7.01
CA LYS A 191 6.73 -10.83 6.85
C LYS A 191 6.26 -10.25 5.51
N ALA A 192 6.05 -8.93 5.46
CA ALA A 192 6.00 -8.18 4.21
C ALA A 192 7.31 -7.39 4.01
N PHE A 193 7.80 -7.32 2.78
CA PHE A 193 9.00 -6.57 2.43
C PHE A 193 8.98 -6.14 0.94
N PRO A 194 9.84 -5.19 0.53
CA PRO A 194 9.89 -4.72 -0.85
C PRO A 194 10.08 -5.87 -1.86
N PRO A 195 9.30 -5.93 -2.95
CA PRO A 195 9.44 -6.98 -3.95
C PRO A 195 10.81 -6.91 -4.65
N PRO A 196 11.35 -8.06 -5.13
CA PRO A 196 12.53 -8.06 -5.97
C PRO A 196 12.24 -7.34 -7.29
N VAL A 197 13.21 -6.56 -7.78
CA VAL A 197 13.06 -5.68 -8.97
C VAL A 197 13.05 -6.47 -10.29
N ASN A 198 13.36 -7.77 -10.26
CA ASN A 198 13.50 -8.61 -11.45
C ASN A 198 12.24 -9.44 -11.73
N LEU A 199 11.69 -9.31 -12.94
CA LEU A 199 10.42 -9.95 -13.35
C LEU A 199 10.58 -11.14 -14.30
N GLY A 200 11.67 -11.20 -15.08
CA GLY A 200 11.90 -12.26 -16.06
C GLY A 200 11.31 -11.98 -17.45
N SER A 201 10.41 -12.85 -17.91
CA SER A 201 9.89 -12.85 -19.30
C SER A 201 8.89 -11.73 -19.60
N ASP A 202 8.41 -11.66 -20.84
CA ASP A 202 7.32 -10.77 -21.25
C ASP A 202 6.02 -11.05 -20.48
N TYR A 203 5.32 -9.99 -20.05
CA TYR A 203 4.03 -10.07 -19.35
C TYR A 203 3.07 -8.94 -19.76
N ILE A 204 1.76 -9.23 -19.69
CA ILE A 204 0.70 -8.24 -19.90
C ILE A 204 0.03 -7.95 -18.54
N LEU A 205 0.17 -6.71 -18.06
CA LEU A 205 -0.32 -6.26 -16.76
C LEU A 205 -1.74 -5.66 -16.88
N ASN A 206 -2.56 -5.89 -15.87
CA ASN A 206 -3.91 -5.33 -15.76
C ASN A 206 -3.83 -3.88 -15.25
N VAL A 207 -4.31 -2.89 -16.02
CA VAL A 207 -4.42 -1.52 -15.48
C VAL A 207 -5.69 -1.43 -14.64
N ARG A 208 -5.55 -0.99 -13.39
CA ARG A 208 -6.63 -0.88 -12.40
C ARG A 208 -6.49 0.40 -11.59
N MET A 209 -7.62 0.98 -11.19
CA MET A 209 -7.68 1.90 -10.05
C MET A 209 -7.50 1.08 -8.78
N ILE A 210 -6.70 1.57 -7.84
CA ILE A 210 -6.54 1.03 -6.49
C ILE A 210 -7.08 2.06 -5.50
N HIS A 211 -8.13 1.67 -4.77
CA HIS A 211 -8.74 2.45 -3.69
C HIS A 211 -7.95 2.24 -2.38
N THR A 212 -8.08 3.15 -1.41
CA THR A 212 -7.24 3.20 -0.19
C THR A 212 -7.46 2.03 0.77
N ASP A 213 -8.65 1.45 0.80
CA ASP A 213 -8.99 0.19 1.48
C ASP A 213 -8.48 -1.07 0.75
N GLY A 214 -7.83 -0.89 -0.41
CA GLY A 214 -7.38 -1.94 -1.30
C GLY A 214 -8.50 -2.65 -2.07
N VAL A 215 -9.65 -2.05 -2.33
CA VAL A 215 -10.52 -2.45 -3.45
C VAL A 215 -9.83 -2.05 -4.76
N SER A 216 -10.05 -2.78 -5.86
CA SER A 216 -9.47 -2.41 -7.16
C SER A 216 -10.41 -2.60 -8.34
N PHE A 217 -10.57 -1.54 -9.14
CA PHE A 217 -11.49 -1.50 -10.27
C PHE A 217 -10.74 -1.53 -11.61
N PRO A 218 -11.15 -2.35 -12.59
CA PRO A 218 -10.51 -2.39 -13.90
C PRO A 218 -10.59 -1.05 -14.62
N VAL A 219 -9.48 -0.60 -15.18
CA VAL A 219 -9.48 0.50 -16.14
C VAL A 219 -9.88 -0.03 -17.52
N ARG A 220 -10.74 0.73 -18.20
CA ARG A 220 -11.30 0.45 -19.52
C ARG A 220 -11.17 1.68 -20.41
N ALA A 221 -11.09 1.42 -21.71
CA ALA A 221 -11.44 2.40 -22.70
C ALA A 221 -12.90 2.19 -23.09
N ILE A 222 -13.67 3.27 -23.25
CA ILE A 222 -15.08 3.24 -23.62
C ILE A 222 -15.23 3.95 -24.96
N ASP A 223 -15.96 3.33 -25.88
CA ASP A 223 -16.35 3.93 -27.16
C ASP A 223 -17.71 4.63 -27.12
N ALA A 224 -18.12 5.24 -28.24
CA ALA A 224 -19.38 5.97 -28.35
C ALA A 224 -20.63 5.09 -28.20
N ALA A 225 -20.51 3.76 -28.26
CA ALA A 225 -21.60 2.81 -28.00
C ALA A 225 -21.59 2.29 -26.54
N GLY A 226 -20.66 2.75 -25.71
CA GLY A 226 -20.52 2.33 -24.31
C GLY A 226 -19.78 1.00 -24.12
N VAL A 227 -19.21 0.41 -25.18
CA VAL A 227 -18.53 -0.89 -25.08
C VAL A 227 -17.19 -0.75 -24.35
N GLN A 228 -16.91 -1.67 -23.43
CA GLN A 228 -15.75 -1.61 -22.55
C GLN A 228 -14.56 -2.43 -23.07
N HIS A 229 -13.53 -1.73 -23.52
CA HIS A 229 -12.31 -2.30 -24.06
C HIS A 229 -11.18 -2.36 -23.03
N LYS A 230 -10.32 -3.38 -23.13
CA LYS A 230 -9.32 -3.69 -22.08
C LYS A 230 -8.10 -2.77 -22.17
N VAL A 231 -7.80 -2.01 -21.10
CA VAL A 231 -6.52 -1.28 -20.96
C VAL A 231 -5.49 -2.17 -20.28
N LYS A 232 -4.27 -2.21 -20.83
CA LYS A 232 -3.17 -3.07 -20.38
C LYS A 232 -1.84 -2.32 -20.43
N ALA A 233 -0.90 -2.70 -19.56
CA ALA A 233 0.50 -2.32 -19.70
C ALA A 233 1.33 -3.53 -20.17
N PHE A 234 2.36 -3.29 -20.97
CA PHE A 234 3.17 -4.34 -21.59
C PHE A 234 4.61 -4.29 -21.09
N TYR A 235 4.99 -5.30 -20.31
CA TYR A 235 6.39 -5.62 -20.03
C TYR A 235 6.91 -6.45 -21.21
N ARG A 236 7.90 -5.94 -21.95
CA ARG A 236 8.49 -6.61 -23.12
C ARG A 236 10.00 -6.50 -23.14
N HIS A 237 10.67 -7.54 -23.65
CA HIS A 237 12.12 -7.59 -23.85
C HIS A 237 12.93 -7.27 -22.58
N GLY A 238 12.41 -7.63 -21.41
CA GLY A 238 13.05 -7.33 -20.12
C GLY A 238 13.00 -5.85 -19.68
N ASN A 239 12.34 -4.95 -20.42
CA ASN A 239 12.22 -3.54 -20.03
C ASN A 239 11.31 -3.38 -18.80
N ALA A 240 11.94 -3.42 -17.63
CA ALA A 240 11.30 -3.24 -16.34
C ALA A 240 11.07 -1.79 -15.94
N TYR A 241 11.50 -0.80 -16.73
CA TYR A 241 11.57 0.60 -16.29
C TYR A 241 10.52 1.51 -16.93
N LEU A 242 10.12 1.24 -18.18
CA LEU A 242 9.15 2.05 -18.91
C LEU A 242 8.22 1.16 -19.74
N LEU A 243 7.05 0.85 -19.18
CA LEU A 243 6.07 -0.06 -19.80
C LEU A 243 5.06 0.74 -20.63
N ASP A 244 4.84 0.27 -21.85
CA ASP A 244 3.85 0.82 -22.77
C ASP A 244 2.42 0.51 -22.28
N VAL A 245 1.56 1.53 -22.16
CA VAL A 245 0.15 1.37 -21.78
C VAL A 245 -0.74 1.59 -23.00
N ARG A 246 -1.58 0.59 -23.34
CA ARG A 246 -2.43 0.59 -24.53
C ARG A 246 -3.85 0.16 -24.21
N ALA A 247 -4.81 0.65 -25.00
CA ALA A 247 -6.17 0.12 -25.06
C ALA A 247 -6.24 -0.92 -26.18
N MET A 248 -6.84 -2.07 -25.89
CA MET A 248 -7.06 -3.15 -26.86
C MET A 248 -8.48 -3.03 -27.44
N ILE A 249 -8.60 -2.29 -28.55
CA ILE A 249 -9.85 -1.96 -29.26
C ILE A 249 -9.74 -2.54 -30.68
N ASP A 250 -10.73 -3.30 -31.12
CA ASP A 250 -10.82 -3.90 -32.48
C ASP A 250 -9.54 -4.61 -32.94
N GLY A 251 -8.89 -5.34 -32.03
CA GLY A 251 -7.62 -6.04 -32.26
C GLY A 251 -6.37 -5.14 -32.31
N LYS A 252 -6.53 -3.81 -32.31
CA LYS A 252 -5.45 -2.81 -32.31
C LYS A 252 -5.00 -2.48 -30.88
N ASN A 253 -3.72 -2.13 -30.73
CA ASN A 253 -3.13 -1.65 -29.47
C ASN A 253 -2.99 -0.11 -29.49
N LEU A 254 -4.09 0.58 -29.24
CA LEU A 254 -4.17 2.04 -29.33
C LEU A 254 -3.40 2.72 -28.17
N PRO A 255 -2.61 3.78 -28.43
CA PRO A 255 -1.90 4.53 -27.40
C PRO A 255 -2.88 5.24 -26.46
N LEU A 256 -2.50 5.34 -25.18
CA LEU A 256 -3.12 6.27 -24.23
C LEU A 256 -2.25 7.53 -24.08
N ALA A 257 -2.91 8.68 -23.94
CA ALA A 257 -2.28 9.99 -23.77
C ALA A 257 -3.00 10.84 -22.71
N VAL A 258 -2.25 11.77 -22.12
CA VAL A 258 -2.85 12.96 -21.48
C VAL A 258 -3.12 13.96 -22.59
N MET A 259 -4.35 14.44 -22.70
CA MET A 259 -4.75 15.44 -23.69
C MET A 259 -4.22 16.83 -23.32
N VAL A 260 -4.04 17.69 -24.33
CA VAL A 260 -3.95 19.13 -24.08
C VAL A 260 -5.35 19.61 -23.69
N SER A 261 -5.46 20.33 -22.57
CA SER A 261 -6.68 20.98 -22.11
C SER A 261 -6.34 22.06 -21.07
N ASP A 262 -7.17 23.09 -21.00
CA ASP A 262 -7.16 24.12 -19.95
C ASP A 262 -7.91 23.67 -18.67
N ASP A 263 -8.51 22.47 -18.68
CA ASP A 263 -9.10 21.83 -17.50
C ASP A 263 -8.09 21.72 -16.36
N ALA A 264 -8.54 22.02 -15.13
CA ALA A 264 -7.75 21.82 -13.91
C ALA A 264 -7.24 20.37 -13.73
N LEU A 265 -7.97 19.39 -14.29
CA LEU A 265 -7.60 17.97 -14.34
C LEU A 265 -7.62 17.50 -15.80
N SER A 266 -6.44 17.34 -16.41
CA SER A 266 -6.33 17.07 -17.85
C SER A 266 -6.93 15.71 -18.24
N PRO A 267 -7.72 15.62 -19.34
CA PRO A 267 -8.33 14.35 -19.74
C PRO A 267 -7.30 13.27 -20.12
N VAL A 268 -7.58 12.02 -19.76
CA VAL A 268 -6.82 10.84 -20.24
C VAL A 268 -7.69 10.07 -21.22
N LYS A 269 -7.17 9.83 -22.42
CA LYS A 269 -7.90 9.20 -23.54
C LYS A 269 -7.04 8.13 -24.20
N ALA A 270 -7.67 7.18 -24.90
CA ALA A 270 -7.00 6.43 -25.97
C ALA A 270 -7.30 7.08 -27.34
N ILE A 271 -6.35 6.95 -28.28
CA ILE A 271 -6.43 7.59 -29.60
C ILE A 271 -6.38 6.53 -30.71
N GLY A 272 -7.41 6.54 -31.56
CA GLY A 272 -7.58 5.68 -32.73
C GLY A 272 -6.57 5.98 -33.84
N THR A 273 -6.39 5.01 -34.74
CA THR A 273 -5.49 5.16 -35.90
C THR A 273 -5.91 6.30 -36.85
N ASP A 274 -7.19 6.62 -36.83
CA ASP A 274 -7.93 7.67 -37.53
C ASP A 274 -8.10 8.97 -36.72
N GLY A 275 -7.64 8.99 -35.47
CA GLY A 275 -7.87 10.11 -34.54
C GLY A 275 -9.14 9.98 -33.69
N GLN A 276 -9.90 8.88 -33.76
CA GLN A 276 -11.06 8.66 -32.87
C GLN A 276 -10.61 8.68 -31.40
N ILE A 277 -11.34 9.40 -30.55
CA ILE A 277 -11.02 9.53 -29.11
C ILE A 277 -11.91 8.60 -28.30
N TYR A 278 -11.30 7.81 -27.41
CA TYR A 278 -12.00 6.88 -26.50
C TYR A 278 -11.76 7.29 -25.04
N ASP A 279 -12.80 7.18 -24.21
CA ASP A 279 -12.77 7.61 -22.81
C ASP A 279 -12.10 6.57 -21.91
N ILE A 280 -11.12 6.99 -21.10
CA ILE A 280 -10.49 6.11 -20.11
C ILE A 280 -11.18 6.30 -18.77
N LYS A 281 -11.82 5.23 -18.27
CA LYS A 281 -12.54 5.19 -16.99
C LYS A 281 -12.09 4.00 -16.15
N ALA A 282 -12.21 4.08 -14.83
CA ALA A 282 -12.29 2.88 -13.98
C ALA A 282 -13.77 2.48 -13.81
N ILE A 283 -14.04 1.16 -13.78
CA ILE A 283 -15.40 0.61 -13.72
C ILE A 283 -15.58 -0.16 -12.41
N GLY A 284 -16.42 0.36 -11.51
CA GLY A 284 -16.81 -0.30 -10.26
C GLY A 284 -17.70 -1.52 -10.49
N GLU A 285 -17.78 -2.44 -9.52
CA GLU A 285 -18.50 -3.70 -9.71
C GLU A 285 -20.03 -3.51 -9.87
N ASN A 286 -20.59 -2.42 -9.32
CA ASN A 286 -21.99 -2.01 -9.50
C ASN A 286 -22.23 -1.18 -10.79
N GLY A 287 -21.26 -1.11 -11.71
CA GLY A 287 -21.35 -0.28 -12.92
C GLY A 287 -21.02 1.20 -12.71
N GLU A 288 -20.46 1.56 -11.55
CA GLU A 288 -19.93 2.91 -11.28
C GLU A 288 -18.86 3.27 -12.32
N ILE A 289 -18.91 4.50 -12.87
CA ILE A 289 -17.96 5.00 -13.85
C ILE A 289 -17.14 6.12 -13.21
N ILE A 290 -15.84 5.90 -13.04
CA ILE A 290 -14.92 6.81 -12.37
C ILE A 290 -13.94 7.39 -13.39
N ASP A 291 -13.75 8.71 -13.38
CA ASP A 291 -12.98 9.43 -14.40
C ASP A 291 -11.47 9.25 -14.19
N ILE A 292 -10.73 8.89 -15.24
CA ILE A 292 -9.25 8.88 -15.20
C ILE A 292 -8.71 10.22 -15.73
N LYS A 293 -7.87 10.88 -14.92
CA LYS A 293 -7.33 12.21 -15.20
C LYS A 293 -5.82 12.27 -14.98
N GLY A 294 -5.16 13.20 -15.67
CA GLY A 294 -3.89 13.76 -15.25
C GLY A 294 -4.14 14.84 -14.20
N THR A 295 -3.48 14.74 -13.05
CA THR A 295 -3.67 15.67 -11.92
C THR A 295 -2.43 16.56 -11.74
N GLU A 296 -1.74 16.44 -10.61
CA GLU A 296 -0.46 17.09 -10.31
C GLU A 296 0.62 16.75 -11.36
N SER A 297 1.50 17.73 -11.65
CA SER A 297 2.64 17.57 -12.57
C SER A 297 3.94 17.89 -11.82
N LEU A 298 4.79 16.90 -11.62
CA LEU A 298 6.12 17.05 -11.01
C LEU A 298 7.18 17.02 -12.13
N GLY A 299 7.55 18.22 -12.61
CA GLY A 299 8.40 18.38 -13.78
C GLY A 299 7.79 17.70 -15.01
N ASN A 300 8.51 16.72 -15.57
CA ASN A 300 8.08 15.96 -16.76
C ASN A 300 7.11 14.79 -16.46
N ILE A 301 6.72 14.57 -15.20
CA ILE A 301 5.84 13.46 -14.80
C ILE A 301 4.48 14.01 -14.35
N ILE A 302 3.42 13.65 -15.07
CA ILE A 302 2.02 13.91 -14.71
C ILE A 302 1.48 12.68 -13.95
N HIS A 303 0.86 12.90 -12.80
CA HIS A 303 0.24 11.81 -12.04
C HIS A 303 -1.10 11.45 -12.66
N ILE A 304 -1.32 10.14 -12.89
CA ILE A 304 -2.59 9.62 -13.40
C ILE A 304 -3.36 9.04 -12.22
N LYS A 305 -4.58 9.53 -12.03
CA LYS A 305 -5.44 9.18 -10.91
C LYS A 305 -6.85 8.88 -11.41
N ALA A 306 -7.58 8.07 -10.66
CA ALA A 306 -9.02 7.98 -10.76
C ALA A 306 -9.64 9.02 -9.83
N VAL A 307 -10.68 9.71 -10.28
CA VAL A 307 -11.33 10.81 -9.54
C VAL A 307 -12.83 10.51 -9.46
N GLN A 308 -13.34 10.34 -8.24
CA GLN A 308 -14.75 10.08 -7.98
C GLN A 308 -15.55 11.39 -7.86
N SER A 309 -16.88 11.27 -7.88
CA SER A 309 -17.81 12.42 -7.86
C SER A 309 -17.81 13.21 -6.54
N ASP A 310 -17.29 12.64 -5.47
CA ASP A 310 -17.02 13.29 -4.18
C ASP A 310 -15.70 14.09 -4.16
N GLY A 311 -14.91 14.01 -5.23
CA GLY A 311 -13.58 14.61 -5.34
C GLY A 311 -12.45 13.76 -4.77
N SER A 312 -12.69 12.54 -4.31
CA SER A 312 -11.64 11.63 -3.83
C SER A 312 -10.76 11.11 -4.98
N ILE A 313 -9.45 10.93 -4.70
CA ILE A 313 -8.41 10.76 -5.72
C ILE A 313 -7.58 9.50 -5.48
N HIS A 314 -7.77 8.49 -6.33
CA HIS A 314 -7.23 7.13 -6.17
C HIS A 314 -6.12 6.81 -7.17
N GLY A 315 -5.23 5.89 -6.82
CA GLY A 315 -4.05 5.58 -7.63
C GLY A 315 -4.37 4.68 -8.83
N VAL A 316 -3.91 5.03 -10.03
CA VAL A 316 -3.98 4.13 -11.20
C VAL A 316 -2.66 3.38 -11.34
N LYS A 317 -2.73 2.04 -11.32
CA LYS A 317 -1.56 1.16 -11.34
C LYS A 317 -1.73 0.02 -12.35
N ALA A 318 -0.64 -0.42 -12.97
CA ALA A 318 -0.61 -1.65 -13.74
C ALA A 318 -0.12 -2.80 -12.86
N VAL A 319 -0.89 -3.88 -12.79
CA VAL A 319 -0.70 -5.01 -11.88
C VAL A 319 -0.42 -6.28 -12.67
N SER A 320 0.74 -6.91 -12.44
CA SER A 320 1.08 -8.19 -13.09
C SER A 320 0.27 -9.36 -12.53
N PRO A 321 0.24 -10.53 -13.21
CA PRO A 321 -0.35 -11.75 -12.64
C PRO A 321 0.38 -12.27 -11.39
N THR A 322 1.64 -11.86 -11.18
CA THR A 322 2.40 -12.07 -9.93
C THR A 322 2.16 -10.96 -8.89
N GLY A 323 1.26 -10.02 -9.19
CA GLY A 323 0.88 -8.90 -8.35
C GLY A 323 1.96 -7.83 -8.20
N VAL A 324 2.95 -7.72 -9.08
CA VAL A 324 3.92 -6.61 -9.05
C VAL A 324 3.26 -5.37 -9.67
N PHE A 325 3.44 -4.23 -9.02
CA PHE A 325 2.78 -2.98 -9.36
C PHE A 325 3.70 -2.01 -10.06
N TYR A 326 3.10 -1.29 -10.99
CA TYR A 326 3.68 -0.17 -11.70
C TYR A 326 2.74 1.02 -11.57
N ASP A 327 3.27 2.19 -11.20
CA ASP A 327 2.49 3.42 -11.16
C ASP A 327 2.27 3.95 -12.58
N VAL A 328 1.01 4.21 -12.95
CA VAL A 328 0.69 4.78 -14.27
C VAL A 328 0.87 6.30 -14.21
N LYS A 329 1.63 6.84 -15.15
CA LYS A 329 2.04 8.25 -15.22
C LYS A 329 1.93 8.76 -16.66
N GLY A 330 1.64 10.04 -16.83
CA GLY A 330 1.91 10.76 -18.06
C GLY A 330 3.38 11.18 -18.08
N ILE A 331 4.12 10.83 -19.12
CA ILE A 331 5.54 11.15 -19.28
C ILE A 331 5.71 12.15 -20.42
N LYS A 332 6.49 13.19 -20.16
CA LYS A 332 6.93 14.17 -21.15
C LYS A 332 8.43 14.04 -21.40
N MET A 333 8.84 14.15 -22.65
CA MET A 333 10.24 14.31 -23.06
C MET A 333 10.57 15.78 -23.32
N ASN A 334 9.55 16.64 -23.54
CA ASN A 334 9.71 18.07 -23.82
C ASN A 334 9.02 18.93 -22.73
N PRO A 335 9.61 20.05 -22.25
CA PRO A 335 8.91 21.01 -21.39
C PRO A 335 7.67 21.66 -22.04
N ALA A 336 7.61 21.80 -23.37
CA ALA A 336 6.51 22.43 -24.11
C ALA A 336 5.12 21.83 -23.80
N LEU A 337 4.05 22.62 -23.88
CA LEU A 337 2.69 22.17 -23.55
C LEU A 337 2.23 20.99 -24.40
N VAL A 338 2.56 21.00 -25.70
CA VAL A 338 2.33 19.90 -26.64
C VAL A 338 3.58 19.03 -26.69
N GLU A 339 3.46 17.77 -26.26
CA GLU A 339 4.50 16.74 -26.33
C GLU A 339 4.60 16.15 -27.75
N GLY A 340 3.48 16.13 -28.49
CA GLY A 340 3.44 15.67 -29.88
C GLY A 340 2.02 15.55 -30.43
N ARG A 341 1.89 14.92 -31.60
CA ARG A 341 0.60 14.57 -32.23
C ARG A 341 0.52 13.07 -32.51
N ILE A 342 -0.65 12.47 -32.24
CA ILE A 342 -0.98 11.07 -32.56
C ILE A 342 -2.21 11.10 -33.46
N SER A 343 -2.11 10.60 -34.71
CA SER A 343 -3.19 10.63 -35.71
C SER A 343 -3.89 11.99 -35.82
N GLY A 344 -3.09 13.07 -35.84
CA GLY A 344 -3.57 14.47 -35.89
C GLY A 344 -3.90 15.11 -34.53
N VAL A 345 -4.21 14.30 -33.51
CA VAL A 345 -4.62 14.75 -32.17
C VAL A 345 -3.42 15.20 -31.34
N GLU A 346 -3.47 16.40 -30.75
CA GLU A 346 -2.41 16.93 -29.87
C GLU A 346 -2.46 16.33 -28.47
N ILE A 347 -1.28 16.00 -27.94
CA ILE A 347 -1.12 15.38 -26.63
C ILE A 347 -0.18 16.19 -25.72
N ARG A 348 -0.51 16.25 -24.43
CA ARG A 348 0.29 16.88 -23.37
C ARG A 348 1.35 15.94 -22.79
N ALA A 349 1.08 14.63 -22.78
CA ALA A 349 2.03 13.60 -22.32
C ALA A 349 1.67 12.19 -22.82
N ASN A 350 2.69 11.33 -22.92
CA ASN A 350 2.56 9.91 -23.23
C ASN A 350 2.19 9.10 -21.97
N ILE A 351 1.13 8.28 -21.97
CA ILE A 351 0.84 7.42 -20.80
C ILE A 351 1.78 6.21 -20.80
N ARG A 352 2.46 5.98 -19.68
CA ARG A 352 3.36 4.83 -19.42
C ARG A 352 3.18 4.33 -17.99
N ALA A 353 3.67 3.12 -17.71
CA ALA A 353 3.73 2.59 -16.35
C ALA A 353 5.20 2.45 -15.92
N LEU A 354 5.52 2.98 -14.73
CA LEU A 354 6.87 3.00 -14.14
C LEU A 354 6.92 2.11 -12.89
N PRO A 355 8.09 1.54 -12.51
CA PRO A 355 8.29 0.99 -11.18
C PRO A 355 7.85 1.97 -10.11
N GLN A 356 7.27 1.46 -9.02
CA GLN A 356 7.00 2.29 -7.85
C GLN A 356 8.33 2.85 -7.31
N VAL A 357 8.45 4.17 -7.22
CA VAL A 357 9.56 4.80 -6.50
C VAL A 357 9.36 4.52 -5.02
N ARG A 358 10.46 4.18 -4.33
CA ARG A 358 10.49 3.91 -2.88
C ARG A 358 10.81 5.20 -2.13
#